data_AF-A0A813JBP4-F1
#
_entry.id   AF-A0A813JBP4-F1
#
_cell.length_a   1.000
_cell.length_b   1.000
_cell.length_c   1.000
_cell.angle_alpha   90.00
_cell.angle_beta   90.00
_cell.angle_gamma   90.00
#
_symmetry.space_group_name_H-M   'P 1'
#
loop_
_entity.id
_entity.type
_entity.pdbx_description
1 polymer ?
#
loop_
_entity_poly.entity_id
_entity_poly.type
_entity_poly.pdbx_seq_one_letter_code
_entity_poly.pdbx_strand_id
1 'polypeptide(L)'
;MEGRPLDTSCDFSLGPEFQSYAASQLCRFVDSEASYSARELCAVDLCLGGSSHDERSEWWEQVRRCRRRTQGRPVPALPVAALLLPPETRHKARLESSITKVRAVLRRRGASSKQLFAQQAGRGCLHVSVRDLAQGLQQLGLLDSVEAGRLALAAARLDVSSTSSGSTLKGSFVESDIVSLAGFMKLMASVPGSEAEKDEPAETDDITVLAHISPTASSLEETSIRLQDGRWSVRLVAHDRVAPVWSSKRVPGTEARPFSIWRPDLKAGAAAGGNSFQQGLRNLVGAKSSGRAFLLGDIGVRGLEMPGKCLVLQVKPSKSQPKGAGLGLGLDAWLARFLPKPVAYRLLWHDRRGAAAGSSASSGGEGLYVWRPVPPSELFVALGAVCSTDAAEPRGAEVRCALRSESCLFVYCSVVVIVVVVVDVVVVDVVVVVVVVVVVIVDIVVIVVVVVVVVVVVVIVICVVNVVVVVVAVVVVTFAVAVGACTAFPVLFLPERLRCLGDGVRWQSPVC
;
A
#
# COMPACT_ATOMS: atom_id res chain seq x y z
N MET A 1 9.92 19.58 -4.50
CA MET A 1 11.05 20.37 -5.01
C MET A 1 12.31 19.70 -4.51
N GLU A 2 13.18 19.21 -5.38
CA GLU A 2 14.51 18.76 -4.99
C GLU A 2 15.34 20.03 -4.74
N GLY A 3 15.45 20.43 -3.48
CA GLY A 3 16.25 21.58 -3.08
C GLY A 3 17.73 21.27 -3.32
N ARG A 4 18.34 21.89 -4.33
CA ARG A 4 19.80 21.89 -4.44
C ARG A 4 20.38 22.60 -3.20
N PRO A 5 21.43 22.05 -2.56
CA PRO A 5 22.09 22.73 -1.46
C PRO A 5 22.56 24.12 -1.94
N LEU A 6 22.28 25.14 -1.12
CA LEU A 6 22.69 26.52 -1.38
C LEU A 6 24.21 26.69 -1.26
N ASP A 7 24.87 25.81 -0.51
CA ASP A 7 26.31 25.78 -0.35
C ASP A 7 26.94 24.91 -1.45
N THR A 8 27.72 25.55 -2.32
CA THR A 8 28.54 24.91 -3.35
C THR A 8 30.03 25.13 -3.08
N SER A 9 30.41 25.50 -1.85
CA SER A 9 31.82 25.65 -1.48
C SER A 9 32.57 24.33 -1.62
N CYS A 10 33.87 24.41 -1.91
CA CYS A 10 34.71 23.24 -2.18
C CYS A 10 34.85 22.29 -0.97
N ASP A 11 34.56 22.79 0.23
CA ASP A 11 34.73 22.05 1.49
C ASP A 11 33.40 21.54 2.05
N PHE A 12 32.28 21.79 1.35
CA PHE A 12 30.97 21.32 1.78
C PHE A 12 30.87 19.79 1.64
N SER A 13 30.74 19.12 2.76
CA SER A 13 30.38 17.70 2.81
C SER A 13 28.94 17.55 3.29
N LEU A 14 28.14 16.80 2.54
CA LEU A 14 26.79 16.46 2.96
C LEU A 14 26.87 15.62 4.24
N GLY A 15 26.14 16.05 5.28
CA GLY A 15 25.93 15.22 6.46
C GLY A 15 25.23 13.90 6.09
N PRO A 16 25.25 12.90 7.01
CA PRO A 16 24.50 11.66 6.86
C PRO A 16 23.07 11.88 6.36
N GLU A 17 22.55 10.96 5.54
CA GLU A 17 21.26 11.12 4.85
C GLU A 17 20.10 11.54 5.78
N PHE A 18 20.08 11.03 7.01
CA PHE A 18 19.06 11.42 7.98
C PHE A 18 19.20 12.87 8.44
N GLN A 19 20.42 13.37 8.64
CA GLN A 19 20.67 14.75 9.06
C GLN A 19 20.32 15.73 7.94
N SER A 20 20.69 15.42 6.69
CA SER A 20 20.31 16.25 5.54
C SER A 20 18.79 16.25 5.31
N TYR A 21 18.13 15.11 5.50
CA TYR A 21 16.68 15.01 5.48
C TYR A 21 16.02 15.84 6.58
N ALA A 22 16.47 15.72 7.83
CA ALA A 22 15.93 16.46 8.97
C ALA A 22 16.15 17.97 8.82
N ALA A 23 17.33 18.39 8.38
CA ALA A 23 17.62 19.78 8.05
C ALA A 23 16.69 20.31 6.96
N SER A 24 16.43 19.54 5.91
CA SER A 24 15.46 19.90 4.87
C SER A 24 14.05 20.10 5.42
N GLN A 25 13.59 19.22 6.31
CA GLN A 25 12.26 19.37 6.94
C GLN A 25 12.20 20.54 7.91
N LEU A 26 13.29 20.82 8.63
CA LEU A 26 13.41 21.96 9.52
C LEU A 26 13.41 23.29 8.74
N CYS A 27 14.09 23.35 7.59
CA CYS A 27 14.02 24.50 6.69
C CYS A 27 12.58 24.73 6.19
N ARG A 28 11.85 23.67 5.85
CA ARG A 28 10.41 23.80 5.51
C ARG A 28 9.57 24.32 6.67
N PHE A 29 9.96 24.00 7.92
CA PHE A 29 9.27 24.45 9.13
C PHE A 29 9.52 25.93 9.37
N VAL A 30 10.77 26.37 9.18
CA VAL A 30 11.14 27.78 9.14
C VAL A 30 10.40 28.52 8.04
N ASP A 31 10.37 27.92 6.85
CA ASP A 31 9.54 28.37 5.74
C ASP A 31 8.08 28.08 5.95
N SER A 32 7.60 27.85 7.18
CA SER A 32 6.20 28.08 7.45
C SER A 32 5.27 27.20 6.60
N GLU A 33 5.74 26.01 6.21
CA GLU A 33 4.96 25.09 5.40
C GLU A 33 3.91 24.39 6.27
N ALA A 34 2.73 24.15 5.69
CA ALA A 34 1.63 23.52 6.41
C ALA A 34 1.60 22.00 6.19
N SER A 35 2.21 21.54 5.10
CA SER A 35 2.02 20.22 4.54
C SER A 35 3.18 19.29 4.90
N TYR A 36 2.95 18.43 5.90
CA TYR A 36 3.93 17.44 6.32
C TYR A 36 3.35 16.03 6.29
N SER A 37 4.20 15.06 5.93
CA SER A 37 3.94 13.65 6.21
C SER A 37 4.30 13.30 7.67
N ALA A 38 3.81 12.17 8.19
CA ALA A 38 4.09 11.75 9.57
C ALA A 38 5.59 11.53 9.84
N ARG A 39 6.32 11.01 8.85
CA ARG A 39 7.78 10.82 8.92
C ARG A 39 8.52 12.16 9.00
N GLU A 40 8.06 13.15 8.22
CA GLU A 40 8.67 14.48 8.23
C GLU A 40 8.43 15.19 9.57
N LEU A 41 7.21 15.09 10.12
CA LEU A 41 6.90 15.64 11.44
C LEU A 41 7.80 15.03 12.52
N CYS A 42 8.02 13.71 12.48
CA CYS A 42 8.92 13.03 13.43
C CYS A 42 10.35 13.58 13.36
N ALA A 43 10.88 13.79 12.15
CA ALA A 43 12.21 14.37 11.97
C ALA A 43 12.31 15.79 12.53
N VAL A 44 11.29 16.62 12.31
CA VAL A 44 11.25 17.99 12.87
C VAL A 44 11.12 17.98 14.38
N ASP A 45 10.30 17.10 14.96
CA ASP A 45 10.11 17.02 16.41
C ASP A 45 11.41 16.66 17.15
N LEU A 46 12.19 15.70 16.59
CA LEU A 46 13.50 15.33 17.12
C LEU A 46 14.47 16.52 17.13
N CYS A 47 14.46 17.34 16.07
CA CYS A 47 15.29 18.55 16.01
C CYS A 47 14.83 19.65 16.98
N LEU A 48 13.52 19.72 17.27
CA LEU A 48 12.93 20.75 18.12
C LEU A 48 12.84 20.36 19.60
N GLY A 49 13.31 19.18 20.00
CA GLY A 49 13.09 18.60 21.34
C GLY A 49 13.44 19.47 22.55
N GLY A 50 14.27 20.50 22.40
CA GLY A 50 14.59 21.47 23.46
C GLY A 50 13.63 22.67 23.61
N SER A 51 12.69 22.85 22.67
CA SER A 51 11.73 23.96 22.68
C SER A 51 10.35 23.50 23.14
N SER A 52 9.64 24.35 23.89
CA SER A 52 8.26 24.08 24.31
C SER A 52 7.28 24.21 23.14
N HIS A 53 6.13 23.55 23.22
CA HIS A 53 5.09 23.63 22.19
C HIS A 53 4.59 25.08 22.00
N ASP A 54 4.47 25.84 23.09
CA ASP A 54 3.99 27.22 23.06
C ASP A 54 4.98 28.13 22.31
N GLU A 55 6.28 28.02 22.59
CA GLU A 55 7.33 28.76 21.86
C GLU A 55 7.34 28.40 20.37
N ARG A 56 7.23 27.10 20.03
CA ARG A 56 7.16 26.66 18.63
C ARG A 56 5.93 27.24 17.93
N SER A 57 4.78 27.25 18.61
CA SER A 57 3.52 27.76 18.07
C SER A 57 3.57 29.27 17.84
N GLU A 58 4.04 30.03 18.84
CA GLU A 58 4.18 31.49 18.75
C GLU A 58 5.13 31.89 17.62
N TRP A 59 6.32 31.27 17.58
CA TRP A 59 7.30 31.54 16.54
C TRP A 59 6.75 31.21 15.15
N TRP A 60 6.11 30.03 15.00
CA TRP A 60 5.56 29.63 13.71
C TRP A 60 4.45 30.61 13.30
N GLU A 61 3.51 30.97 14.18
CA GLU A 61 2.53 32.01 13.84
C GLU A 61 3.17 33.36 13.44
N GLN A 62 4.25 33.78 14.10
CA GLN A 62 4.96 35.00 13.75
C GLN A 62 5.54 34.94 12.32
N VAL A 63 6.24 33.86 11.96
CA VAL A 63 6.78 33.71 10.59
C VAL A 63 5.64 33.58 9.58
N ARG A 64 4.52 32.95 9.96
CA ARG A 64 3.32 32.84 9.12
C ARG A 64 2.73 34.19 8.75
N ARG A 65 2.65 35.09 9.72
CA ARG A 65 2.11 36.47 9.55
C ARG A 65 2.99 37.29 8.59
N CYS A 66 4.28 37.00 8.50
CA CYS A 66 5.20 37.65 7.56
C CYS A 66 5.02 37.18 6.10
N ARG A 67 4.22 36.14 5.83
CA ARG A 67 4.00 35.65 4.46
C ARG A 67 3.04 36.57 3.70
N ARG A 68 3.44 36.95 2.47
CA ARG A 68 2.63 37.81 1.58
C ARG A 68 1.26 37.23 1.19
N ARG A 69 1.08 35.90 1.27
CA ARG A 69 -0.19 35.23 0.94
C ARG A 69 -0.91 34.83 2.22
N THR A 70 -2.14 35.29 2.38
CA THR A 70 -3.03 34.89 3.47
C THR A 70 -3.24 33.38 3.43
N GLN A 71 -2.74 32.69 4.46
CA GLN A 71 -2.97 31.26 4.60
C GLN A 71 -4.30 31.06 5.35
N GLY A 72 -5.40 30.89 4.61
CA GLY A 72 -6.75 30.88 5.18
C GLY A 72 -7.12 29.70 6.09
N ARG A 73 -6.27 28.68 6.25
CA ARG A 73 -6.58 27.50 7.07
C ARG A 73 -6.15 27.70 8.54
N PRO A 74 -7.00 27.47 9.55
CA PRO A 74 -6.59 27.61 10.95
C PRO A 74 -5.49 26.61 11.30
N VAL A 75 -4.53 26.99 12.17
CA VAL A 75 -3.38 26.15 12.55
C VAL A 75 -3.79 24.74 13.01
N PRO A 76 -4.81 24.55 13.88
CA PRO A 76 -5.21 23.21 14.36
C PRO A 76 -5.66 22.24 13.26
N ALA A 77 -6.07 22.76 12.10
CA ALA A 77 -6.48 21.93 10.94
C ALA A 77 -5.29 21.49 10.07
N LEU A 78 -4.09 22.02 10.32
CA LEU A 78 -2.89 21.70 9.54
C LEU A 78 -2.17 20.48 10.11
N PRO A 79 -1.55 19.63 9.27
CA PRO A 79 -0.68 18.54 9.73
C PRO A 79 0.40 18.99 10.72
N VAL A 80 0.97 20.19 10.51
CA VAL A 80 2.01 20.78 11.38
C VAL A 80 1.53 21.07 12.81
N ALA A 81 0.22 21.14 13.06
CA ALA A 81 -0.34 21.30 14.40
C ALA A 81 0.14 20.20 15.36
N ALA A 82 0.53 19.04 14.83
CA ALA A 82 1.09 17.95 15.62
C ALA A 82 2.40 18.33 16.34
N LEU A 83 3.12 19.35 15.88
CA LEU A 83 4.36 19.85 16.48
C LEU A 83 4.15 21.05 17.41
N LEU A 84 3.05 21.79 17.19
CA LEU A 84 2.77 23.06 17.86
C LEU A 84 1.85 22.91 19.06
N LEU A 85 1.08 21.83 19.12
CA LEU A 85 0.09 21.61 20.15
C LEU A 85 0.57 20.54 21.13
N PRO A 86 0.42 20.75 22.45
CA PRO A 86 0.63 19.71 23.45
C PRO A 86 -0.13 18.42 23.12
N PRO A 87 0.40 17.22 23.42
CA PRO A 87 -0.24 15.93 23.13
C PRO A 87 -1.73 15.87 23.50
N GLU A 88 -2.09 16.39 24.67
CA GLU A 88 -3.48 16.40 25.15
C GLU A 88 -4.39 17.24 24.24
N THR A 89 -3.95 18.44 23.85
CA THR A 89 -4.69 19.31 22.94
C THR A 89 -4.77 18.74 21.52
N ARG A 90 -3.77 17.96 21.09
CA ARG A 90 -3.81 17.23 19.79
C ARG A 90 -4.90 16.17 19.78
N HIS A 91 -5.05 15.41 20.86
CA HIS A 91 -6.12 14.42 20.98
C HIS A 91 -7.49 15.08 20.94
N LYS A 92 -7.65 16.20 21.66
CA LYS A 92 -8.87 17.01 21.62
C LYS A 92 -9.17 17.55 20.22
N ALA A 93 -8.22 18.21 19.57
CA ALA A 93 -8.40 18.78 18.23
C ALA A 93 -8.71 17.72 17.16
N ARG A 94 -8.07 16.53 17.24
CA ARG A 94 -8.39 15.40 16.36
C ARG A 94 -9.81 14.90 16.59
N LEU A 95 -10.23 14.77 17.85
CA LEU A 95 -11.59 14.36 18.20
C LEU A 95 -12.62 15.39 17.68
N GLU A 96 -12.38 16.68 17.88
CA GLU A 96 -13.24 17.76 17.38
C GLU A 96 -13.32 17.77 15.83
N SER A 97 -12.20 17.53 15.16
CA SER A 97 -12.15 17.36 13.70
C SER A 97 -12.97 16.17 13.24
N SER A 98 -12.83 15.00 13.88
CA SER A 98 -13.64 13.81 13.59
C SER A 98 -15.13 14.05 13.83
N ILE A 99 -15.52 14.73 14.92
CA ILE A 99 -16.91 15.13 15.17
C ILE A 99 -17.43 16.04 14.05
N THR A 100 -16.62 17.01 13.62
CA THR A 100 -16.98 17.93 12.53
C THR A 100 -17.18 17.20 11.21
N LYS A 101 -16.30 16.25 10.86
CA LYS A 101 -16.45 15.37 9.68
C LYS A 101 -17.76 14.59 9.76
N VAL A 102 -18.05 13.94 10.89
CA VAL A 102 -19.28 13.17 11.09
C VAL A 102 -20.51 14.07 10.94
N ARG A 103 -20.52 15.27 11.54
CA ARG A 103 -21.62 16.23 11.41
C ARG A 103 -21.83 16.67 9.96
N ALA A 104 -20.75 16.99 9.25
CA ALA A 104 -20.82 17.42 7.86
C ALA A 104 -21.42 16.32 6.95
N VAL A 105 -21.02 15.06 7.14
CA VAL A 105 -21.56 13.96 6.34
C VAL A 105 -23.02 13.65 6.71
N LEU A 106 -23.36 13.68 8.00
CA LEU A 106 -24.74 13.51 8.46
C LEU A 106 -25.67 14.57 7.85
N ARG A 107 -25.23 15.83 7.84
CA ARG A 107 -25.93 16.95 7.21
C ARG A 107 -26.12 16.71 5.72
N ARG A 108 -25.07 16.32 4.99
CA ARG A 108 -25.15 15.97 3.55
C ARG A 108 -26.11 14.82 3.25
N ARG A 109 -26.29 13.89 4.19
CA ARG A 109 -27.21 12.75 4.05
C ARG A 109 -28.62 13.02 4.57
N GLY A 110 -28.90 14.20 5.12
CA GLY A 110 -30.18 14.50 5.78
C GLY A 110 -30.48 13.59 6.98
N ALA A 111 -29.45 13.01 7.61
CA ALA A 111 -29.59 12.10 8.73
C ALA A 111 -29.23 12.80 10.04
N SER A 112 -30.02 12.59 11.09
CA SER A 112 -29.69 13.10 12.43
C SER A 112 -28.69 12.18 13.16
N SER A 113 -27.89 12.74 14.07
CA SER A 113 -27.01 11.94 14.93
C SER A 113 -27.77 10.90 15.76
N LYS A 114 -29.02 11.22 16.15
CA LYS A 114 -29.92 10.28 16.85
C LYS A 114 -30.33 9.10 15.96
N GLN A 115 -30.63 9.34 14.68
CA GLN A 115 -30.93 8.26 13.73
C GLN A 115 -29.71 7.36 13.49
N LEU A 116 -28.52 7.94 13.34
CA LEU A 116 -27.28 7.17 13.22
C LEU A 116 -27.07 6.27 14.43
N PHE A 117 -27.24 6.82 15.64
CA PHE A 117 -27.10 6.03 16.86
C PHE A 117 -28.16 4.92 16.96
N ALA A 118 -29.43 5.25 16.68
CA ALA A 118 -30.52 4.27 16.70
C ALA A 118 -30.34 3.15 15.65
N GLN A 119 -29.72 3.46 14.51
CA GLN A 119 -29.39 2.46 13.49
C GLN A 119 -28.36 1.45 14.01
N GLN A 120 -27.38 1.89 14.81
CA GLN A 120 -26.35 1.01 15.36
C GLN A 120 -26.82 0.27 16.62
N ALA A 121 -27.69 0.88 17.43
CA ALA A 121 -28.18 0.28 18.66
C ALA A 121 -29.12 -0.92 18.46
N GLY A 122 -29.72 -1.04 17.27
CA GLY A 122 -30.84 -1.94 17.06
C GLY A 122 -32.16 -1.37 17.62
N ARG A 123 -33.28 -2.03 17.32
CA ARG A 123 -34.62 -1.52 17.67
C ARG A 123 -34.81 -1.49 19.20
N GLY A 124 -34.93 -0.28 19.76
CA GLY A 124 -35.33 -0.05 21.16
C GLY A 124 -34.20 0.08 22.17
N CYS A 125 -32.94 -0.11 21.77
CA CYS A 125 -31.80 0.03 22.68
C CYS A 125 -31.34 1.50 22.78
N LEU A 126 -31.09 1.96 24.01
CA LEU A 126 -30.49 3.29 24.28
C LEU A 126 -28.97 3.24 24.47
N HIS A 127 -28.40 2.05 24.33
CA HIS A 127 -27.00 1.74 24.57
C HIS A 127 -26.43 0.97 23.37
N VAL A 128 -25.19 1.29 23.00
CA VAL A 128 -24.42 0.60 21.96
C VAL A 128 -23.05 0.26 22.52
N SER A 129 -22.50 -0.88 22.16
CA SER A 129 -21.11 -1.17 22.56
C SER A 129 -20.14 -0.19 21.85
N VAL A 130 -19.01 0.12 22.47
CA VAL A 130 -17.96 0.96 21.86
C VAL A 130 -17.54 0.38 20.49
N ARG A 131 -17.45 -0.95 20.40
CA ARG A 131 -17.10 -1.67 19.18
C ARG A 131 -18.15 -1.52 18.08
N ASP A 132 -19.44 -1.69 18.39
CA ASP A 132 -20.51 -1.60 17.40
C ASP A 132 -20.68 -0.16 16.89
N LEU A 133 -20.53 0.84 17.77
CA LEU A 133 -20.55 2.24 17.36
C LEU A 133 -19.37 2.56 16.44
N ALA A 134 -18.15 2.12 16.78
CA ALA A 134 -16.97 2.32 15.95
C ALA A 134 -17.11 1.63 14.58
N GLN A 135 -17.59 0.39 14.56
CA GLN A 135 -17.85 -0.36 13.34
C GLN A 135 -18.92 0.33 12.47
N GLY A 136 -19.98 0.85 13.09
CA GLY A 136 -21.01 1.62 12.39
C GLY A 136 -20.49 2.89 11.72
N LEU A 137 -19.65 3.66 12.42
CA LEU A 137 -19.00 4.86 11.87
C LEU A 137 -18.06 4.51 10.71
N GLN A 138 -17.33 3.38 10.81
CA GLN A 138 -16.45 2.89 9.76
C GLN A 138 -17.23 2.39 8.54
N GLN A 139 -18.29 1.60 8.72
CA GLN A 139 -19.14 1.07 7.64
C GLN A 139 -19.83 2.18 6.84
N LEU A 140 -20.18 3.28 7.50
CA LEU A 140 -20.74 4.45 6.84
C LEU A 140 -19.71 5.28 6.06
N GLY A 141 -18.42 4.92 6.16
CA GLY A 141 -17.29 5.63 5.53
C GLY A 141 -17.05 7.00 6.15
N LEU A 142 -17.43 7.20 7.42
CA LEU A 142 -17.33 8.50 8.08
C LEU A 142 -15.94 8.77 8.62
N LEU A 143 -15.30 7.73 9.16
CA LEU A 143 -14.02 7.78 9.84
C LEU A 143 -13.21 6.50 9.54
N ASP A 144 -11.88 6.57 9.70
CA ASP A 144 -11.05 5.37 9.73
C ASP A 144 -11.29 4.57 11.03
N SER A 145 -10.79 3.33 11.10
CA SER A 145 -11.03 2.45 12.25
C SER A 145 -10.51 3.03 13.58
N VAL A 146 -9.43 3.82 13.53
CA VAL A 146 -8.77 4.37 14.72
C VAL A 146 -9.51 5.61 15.23
N GLU A 147 -9.88 6.53 14.34
CA GLU A 147 -10.71 7.71 14.61
C GLU A 147 -12.09 7.28 15.09
N ALA A 148 -12.70 6.26 14.48
CA ALA A 148 -13.99 5.72 14.90
C ALA A 148 -13.94 5.15 16.33
N GLY A 149 -12.91 4.34 16.65
CA GLY A 149 -12.71 3.80 18.00
C GLY A 149 -12.50 4.90 19.05
N ARG A 150 -11.67 5.91 18.74
CA ARG A 150 -11.43 7.05 19.65
C ARG A 150 -12.70 7.86 19.90
N LEU A 151 -13.50 8.11 18.87
CA LEU A 151 -14.75 8.84 19.00
C LEU A 151 -15.75 8.05 19.85
N ALA A 152 -15.88 6.73 19.62
CA ALA A 152 -16.76 5.87 20.40
C ALA A 152 -16.34 5.81 21.88
N LEU A 153 -15.05 5.70 22.16
CA LEU A 153 -14.52 5.71 23.53
C LEU A 153 -14.74 7.06 24.23
N ALA A 154 -14.57 8.17 23.50
CA ALA A 154 -14.86 9.50 24.03
C ALA A 154 -16.35 9.67 24.38
N ALA A 155 -17.24 9.10 23.56
CA ALA A 155 -18.67 9.11 23.82
C ALA A 155 -19.03 8.29 25.07
N ALA A 156 -18.42 7.12 25.26
CA ALA A 156 -18.60 6.31 26.48
C ALA A 156 -18.17 7.06 27.75
N ARG A 157 -17.03 7.75 27.71
CA ARG A 157 -16.51 8.50 28.87
C ARG A 157 -17.40 9.68 29.28
N LEU A 158 -18.09 10.31 28.33
CA LEU A 158 -19.00 11.41 28.64
C LEU A 158 -20.28 10.97 29.35
N ASP A 159 -20.67 9.69 29.23
CA ASP A 159 -21.85 9.14 29.89
C ASP A 159 -21.68 9.10 31.42
N VAL A 160 -20.53 8.59 31.86
CA VAL A 160 -20.16 8.43 33.29
C VAL A 160 -20.15 9.77 34.04
N SER A 161 -19.91 10.88 33.34
CA SER A 161 -19.87 12.22 33.94
C SER A 161 -21.23 12.76 34.38
N SER A 162 -22.35 12.19 33.90
CA SER A 162 -23.68 12.76 34.09
C SER A 162 -24.45 12.22 35.31
N THR A 163 -24.04 11.08 35.85
CA THR A 163 -24.76 10.38 36.93
C THR A 163 -24.13 10.56 38.32
N SER A 164 -22.98 11.23 38.44
CA SER A 164 -22.16 11.27 39.66
C SER A 164 -22.31 12.53 40.52
N SER A 165 -23.53 13.08 40.66
CA SER A 165 -23.78 14.25 41.52
C SER A 165 -23.84 13.96 43.03
N GLY A 166 -23.22 12.90 43.58
CA GLY A 166 -23.31 12.71 45.04
C GLY A 166 -22.63 11.55 45.76
N SER A 167 -21.77 10.73 45.15
CA SER A 167 -21.02 9.74 45.94
C SER A 167 -19.58 9.56 45.48
N THR A 168 -18.67 9.85 46.39
CA THR A 168 -17.21 9.78 46.27
C THR A 168 -16.76 8.32 46.17
N LEU A 169 -16.93 7.70 45.00
CA LEU A 169 -16.42 6.37 44.71
C LEU A 169 -14.96 6.45 44.24
N LYS A 170 -14.04 6.27 45.19
CA LYS A 170 -12.68 5.79 44.92
C LYS A 170 -12.79 4.32 44.49
N GLY A 171 -12.92 4.06 43.20
CA GLY A 171 -12.96 2.69 42.70
C GLY A 171 -12.60 2.65 41.23
N SER A 172 -11.48 1.98 40.93
CA SER A 172 -11.21 1.22 39.70
C SER A 172 -11.81 1.79 38.40
N PHE A 173 -10.94 2.31 37.52
CA PHE A 173 -11.26 2.56 36.10
C PHE A 173 -11.70 1.24 35.44
N VAL A 174 -12.94 0.82 35.64
CA VAL A 174 -13.56 -0.22 34.82
C VAL A 174 -13.98 0.49 33.54
N GLU A 175 -13.26 0.21 32.46
CA GLU A 175 -13.62 0.66 31.11
C GLU A 175 -15.03 0.16 30.82
N SER A 176 -16.01 1.07 30.89
CA SER A 176 -17.37 0.77 30.48
C SER A 176 -17.40 0.73 28.96
N ASP A 177 -17.47 -0.48 28.40
CA ASP A 177 -17.57 -0.74 26.95
C ASP A 177 -18.93 -0.33 26.34
N ILE A 178 -19.73 0.46 27.07
CA ILE A 178 -21.08 0.85 26.70
C ILE A 178 -21.12 2.36 26.46
N VAL A 179 -21.64 2.76 25.31
CA VAL A 179 -21.94 4.14 24.93
C VAL A 179 -23.44 4.36 25.05
N SER A 180 -23.89 5.33 25.85
CA SER A 180 -25.29 5.76 25.85
C SER A 180 -25.58 6.77 24.75
N LEU A 181 -26.86 6.85 24.36
CA LEU A 181 -27.34 7.90 23.46
C LEU A 181 -27.03 9.30 24.01
N ALA A 182 -27.14 9.50 25.32
CA ALA A 182 -26.89 10.79 25.96
C ALA A 182 -25.41 11.19 25.85
N GLY A 183 -24.47 10.28 26.14
CA GLY A 183 -23.03 10.50 26.01
C GLY A 183 -22.63 10.82 24.57
N PHE A 184 -23.17 10.10 23.60
CA PHE A 184 -22.94 10.36 22.17
C PHE A 184 -23.48 11.72 21.74
N MET A 185 -24.72 12.08 22.12
CA MET A 185 -25.30 13.38 21.76
C MET A 185 -24.55 14.55 22.41
N LYS A 186 -24.10 14.38 23.67
CA LYS A 186 -23.25 15.37 24.36
C LYS A 186 -21.93 15.57 23.65
N LEU A 187 -21.30 14.50 23.16
CA LEU A 187 -20.08 14.58 22.34
C LEU A 187 -20.33 15.34 21.03
N MET A 188 -21.41 15.01 20.32
CA MET A 188 -21.73 15.67 19.05
C MET A 188 -22.03 17.17 19.24
N ALA A 189 -22.55 17.55 20.41
CA ALA A 189 -22.81 18.93 20.80
C ALA A 189 -21.57 19.68 21.34
N SER A 190 -20.50 18.98 21.74
CA SER A 190 -19.36 19.60 22.43
C SER A 190 -18.44 20.45 21.54
N VAL A 191 -18.66 20.46 20.22
CA VAL A 191 -17.90 21.31 19.29
C VAL A 191 -18.64 22.64 19.11
N PRO A 192 -18.18 23.73 19.76
CA PRO A 192 -18.75 25.05 19.59
C PRO A 192 -18.40 25.56 18.17
N GLY A 193 -19.41 25.85 17.35
CA GLY A 193 -19.17 26.34 16.00
C GLY A 193 -20.29 26.10 14.97
N SER A 194 -21.39 25.44 15.35
CA SER A 194 -22.50 25.18 14.42
C SER A 194 -23.77 26.03 14.67
N GLU A 195 -23.74 27.00 15.58
CA GLU A 195 -24.90 27.87 15.82
C GLU A 195 -24.93 29.15 14.95
N ALA A 196 -23.90 29.38 14.13
CA ALA A 196 -23.79 30.58 13.30
C ALA A 196 -24.43 30.44 11.90
N GLU A 197 -25.18 29.38 11.63
CA GLU A 197 -25.80 29.15 10.32
C GLU A 197 -27.29 28.85 10.52
N LYS A 198 -28.05 29.90 10.92
CA LYS A 198 -29.50 29.94 10.69
C LYS A 198 -29.71 29.93 9.17
N ASP A 199 -30.27 28.84 8.68
CA ASP A 199 -30.95 28.67 7.39
C ASP A 199 -30.83 29.83 6.39
N GLU A 200 -29.72 29.88 5.65
CA GLU A 200 -29.62 30.52 4.34
C GLU A 200 -28.89 29.52 3.41
N PRO A 201 -29.47 29.15 2.25
CA PRO A 201 -28.82 28.25 1.30
C PRO A 201 -27.76 29.02 0.52
N ALA A 202 -26.56 29.15 1.08
CA ALA A 202 -25.43 29.80 0.42
C ALA A 202 -24.41 28.77 -0.11
N GLU A 203 -24.09 28.96 -1.39
CA GLU A 203 -23.03 28.32 -2.17
C GLU A 203 -21.69 28.35 -1.43
N THR A 204 -21.00 27.21 -1.37
CA THR A 204 -19.63 27.15 -0.84
C THR A 204 -18.62 26.97 -1.97
N ASP A 205 -17.91 28.06 -2.23
CA ASP A 205 -16.70 28.15 -3.04
C ASP A 205 -15.45 27.59 -2.32
N ASP A 206 -14.49 27.22 -3.17
CA ASP A 206 -13.19 26.54 -2.99
C ASP A 206 -12.23 27.03 -1.88
N ILE A 207 -11.30 26.14 -1.44
CA ILE A 207 -9.83 26.35 -1.47
C ILE A 207 -8.99 25.07 -1.11
N THR A 208 -8.40 24.46 -2.16
CA THR A 208 -6.96 24.19 -2.50
C THR A 208 -5.94 23.73 -1.41
N VAL A 209 -4.86 22.92 -1.58
CA VAL A 209 -3.99 22.35 -2.66
C VAL A 209 -3.24 21.12 -2.04
N LEU A 210 -2.70 20.16 -2.82
CA LEU A 210 -1.31 19.62 -2.70
C LEU A 210 -0.91 18.77 -3.91
N ALA A 211 0.41 18.61 -4.11
CA ALA A 211 1.10 18.59 -5.40
C ALA A 211 1.94 17.33 -5.71
N HIS A 212 2.22 17.16 -7.02
CA HIS A 212 3.39 16.60 -7.73
C HIS A 212 4.16 15.37 -7.22
N ILE A 213 4.15 14.31 -8.05
CA ILE A 213 5.34 13.50 -8.39
C ILE A 213 5.28 13.19 -9.90
N SER A 214 6.39 13.43 -10.60
CA SER A 214 6.61 13.04 -12.01
C SER A 214 7.62 11.88 -12.03
N PRO A 215 7.39 10.78 -12.76
CA PRO A 215 8.43 9.81 -13.05
C PRO A 215 9.08 10.07 -14.42
N THR A 216 10.38 9.82 -14.48
CA THR A 216 11.30 9.91 -15.61
C THR A 216 11.00 8.88 -16.70
N ALA A 217 11.13 9.33 -17.96
CA ALA A 217 10.86 8.57 -19.17
C ALA A 217 12.03 7.66 -19.55
N SER A 218 11.91 6.35 -19.29
CA SER A 218 12.68 5.32 -20.00
C SER A 218 12.15 3.90 -19.71
N SER A 219 10.92 3.63 -20.15
CA SER A 219 10.41 2.27 -20.48
C SER A 219 9.02 2.40 -21.09
N LEU A 220 8.96 2.96 -22.29
CA LEU A 220 7.72 3.20 -23.03
C LEU A 220 7.32 1.95 -23.85
N GLU A 221 7.37 0.78 -23.20
CA GLU A 221 6.76 -0.45 -23.73
C GLU A 221 5.39 -0.65 -23.08
N GLU A 222 4.36 -0.54 -23.94
CA GLU A 222 2.97 -0.95 -23.81
C GLU A 222 2.46 -1.34 -22.40
N THR A 223 2.32 -0.36 -21.50
CA THR A 223 1.59 -0.53 -20.24
C THR A 223 0.08 -0.52 -20.51
N SER A 224 -0.46 -1.67 -20.92
CA SER A 224 -1.90 -1.87 -20.94
C SER A 224 -2.40 -2.04 -19.49
N ILE A 225 -2.94 -0.98 -18.88
CA ILE A 225 -3.71 -1.09 -17.64
C ILE A 225 -4.99 -1.85 -17.99
N ARG A 226 -4.95 -3.15 -17.79
CA ARG A 226 -6.00 -4.10 -18.14
C ARG A 226 -6.99 -4.20 -16.98
N LEU A 227 -8.03 -3.35 -16.97
CA LEU A 227 -9.28 -3.69 -16.27
C LEU A 227 -9.94 -4.83 -17.06
N GLN A 228 -9.59 -6.09 -16.75
CA GLN A 228 -10.01 -7.25 -17.57
C GLN A 228 -11.42 -7.75 -17.31
N ASP A 229 -12.07 -7.34 -16.22
CA ASP A 229 -13.33 -7.96 -15.80
C ASP A 229 -14.57 -7.31 -16.44
N GLY A 230 -14.42 -6.68 -17.62
CA GLY A 230 -15.47 -5.88 -18.25
C GLY A 230 -15.60 -6.06 -19.76
N ARG A 231 -16.79 -5.71 -20.26
CA ARG A 231 -17.14 -5.59 -21.70
C ARG A 231 -16.22 -4.63 -22.47
N TRP A 232 -15.48 -3.77 -21.77
CA TRP A 232 -14.67 -2.69 -22.33
C TRP A 232 -13.21 -2.83 -21.89
N SER A 233 -12.28 -2.72 -22.83
CA SER A 233 -10.85 -2.64 -22.60
C SER A 233 -10.41 -1.18 -22.76
N VAL A 234 -9.86 -0.62 -21.69
CA VAL A 234 -9.16 0.66 -21.72
C VAL A 234 -7.69 0.40 -21.99
N ARG A 235 -7.08 1.15 -22.92
CA ARG A 235 -5.66 1.04 -23.25
C ARG A 235 -5.07 2.42 -23.48
N LEU A 236 -3.82 2.59 -23.10
CA LEU A 236 -3.03 3.73 -23.52
C LEU A 236 -2.41 3.38 -24.87
N VAL A 237 -2.63 4.21 -25.89
CA VAL A 237 -2.21 3.93 -27.26
C VAL A 237 -1.40 5.10 -27.79
N ALA A 238 -0.28 4.81 -28.45
CA ALA A 238 0.50 5.81 -29.15
C ALA A 238 -0.30 6.37 -30.33
N HIS A 239 -0.26 7.69 -30.48
CA HIS A 239 -0.96 8.43 -31.53
C HIS A 239 0.05 9.33 -32.23
N ASP A 240 0.13 9.21 -33.55
CA ASP A 240 1.18 9.86 -34.34
C ASP A 240 0.75 11.25 -34.86
N ARG A 241 -0.54 11.56 -34.77
CA ARG A 241 -1.08 12.82 -35.27
C ARG A 241 -1.35 13.80 -34.14
N VAL A 242 -0.71 14.95 -34.23
CA VAL A 242 -0.87 16.05 -33.29
C VAL A 242 -1.09 17.34 -34.07
N ALA A 243 -1.93 18.20 -33.52
CA ALA A 243 -2.18 19.55 -34.00
C ALA A 243 -1.48 20.56 -33.07
N PRO A 244 -0.83 21.61 -33.60
CA PRO A 244 -0.28 22.67 -32.76
C PRO A 244 -1.42 23.43 -32.07
N VAL A 245 -1.28 23.64 -30.76
CA VAL A 245 -2.20 24.48 -29.97
C VAL A 245 -1.62 25.87 -29.79
N TRP A 246 -0.33 25.95 -29.44
CA TRP A 246 0.34 27.23 -29.17
C TRP A 246 1.87 27.08 -29.31
N SER A 247 2.57 28.18 -29.58
CA SER A 247 4.06 28.18 -29.63
C SER A 247 4.65 29.49 -29.11
N SER A 248 5.81 29.40 -28.45
CA SER A 248 6.50 30.57 -27.89
C SER A 248 7.16 31.45 -28.95
N LYS A 249 7.16 31.06 -30.23
CA LYS A 249 7.75 31.82 -31.35
C LYS A 249 7.21 33.26 -31.44
N ARG A 250 6.00 33.49 -30.94
CA ARG A 250 5.31 34.78 -31.00
C ARG A 250 5.43 35.62 -29.72
N VAL A 251 6.07 35.11 -28.65
CA VAL A 251 6.23 35.86 -27.42
C VAL A 251 7.48 36.75 -27.55
N PRO A 252 7.34 38.08 -27.59
CA PRO A 252 8.48 38.97 -27.67
C PRO A 252 9.24 38.95 -26.33
N GLY A 253 10.53 38.60 -26.38
CA GLY A 253 11.41 38.55 -25.22
C GLY A 253 12.43 37.42 -25.33
N THR A 254 13.57 37.58 -24.66
CA THR A 254 14.64 36.60 -24.53
C THR A 254 14.23 35.46 -23.58
N GLU A 255 13.13 34.78 -23.86
CA GLU A 255 12.86 33.51 -23.19
C GLU A 255 13.98 32.54 -23.57
N ALA A 256 14.66 32.02 -22.55
CA ALA A 256 15.95 31.37 -22.70
C ALA A 256 15.91 30.13 -23.63
N ARG A 257 14.73 29.55 -23.91
CA ARG A 257 14.54 28.42 -24.84
C ARG A 257 13.12 28.40 -25.42
N PRO A 258 12.94 28.20 -26.74
CA PRO A 258 11.61 28.08 -27.33
C PRO A 258 10.90 26.79 -26.88
N PHE A 259 9.57 26.82 -26.81
CA PHE A 259 8.72 25.67 -26.52
C PHE A 259 7.39 25.75 -27.26
N SER A 260 6.72 24.61 -27.42
CA SER A 260 5.44 24.50 -28.14
C SER A 260 4.50 23.52 -27.43
N ILE A 261 3.20 23.71 -27.65
CA ILE A 261 2.14 22.90 -27.05
C ILE A 261 1.33 22.26 -28.18
N TRP A 262 1.13 20.95 -28.07
CA TRP A 262 0.52 20.11 -29.09
C TRP A 262 -0.65 19.32 -28.52
N ARG A 263 -1.68 19.10 -29.34
CA ARG A 263 -2.87 18.31 -28.98
C ARG A 263 -3.01 17.12 -29.94
N PRO A 264 -3.18 15.89 -29.44
CA PRO A 264 -3.57 14.75 -30.27
C PRO A 264 -4.82 15.06 -31.13
N ASP A 265 -4.72 14.87 -32.44
CA ASP A 265 -5.85 15.10 -33.36
C ASP A 265 -6.75 13.86 -33.45
N LEU A 266 -7.77 13.82 -32.59
CA LEU A 266 -8.73 12.71 -32.54
C LEU A 266 -9.72 12.72 -33.71
N LYS A 267 -9.86 13.82 -34.46
CA LYS A 267 -10.83 13.96 -35.56
C LYS A 267 -10.33 13.30 -36.84
N ALA A 268 -9.03 13.36 -37.10
CA ALA A 268 -8.44 12.88 -38.36
C ALA A 268 -8.51 11.35 -38.54
N GLY A 269 -8.73 10.57 -37.47
CA GLY A 269 -8.92 9.12 -37.55
C GLY A 269 -10.21 8.70 -38.27
N ALA A 270 -11.22 9.57 -38.32
CA ALA A 270 -12.48 9.31 -39.02
C ALA A 270 -12.45 9.70 -40.51
N ALA A 271 -11.46 10.48 -40.96
CA ALA A 271 -11.47 11.08 -42.30
C ALA A 271 -10.27 10.69 -43.20
N ALA A 272 -9.18 10.16 -42.63
CA ALA A 272 -7.92 10.02 -43.37
C ALA A 272 -7.59 8.62 -43.91
N GLY A 273 -8.55 7.70 -43.92
CA GLY A 273 -8.52 6.57 -44.85
C GLY A 273 -9.28 7.01 -46.10
N GLY A 274 -8.60 7.16 -47.23
CA GLY A 274 -9.10 7.78 -48.48
C GLY A 274 -10.26 7.07 -49.19
N ASN A 275 -11.34 6.75 -48.48
CA ASN A 275 -12.66 6.35 -48.98
C ASN A 275 -13.71 6.70 -47.91
N SER A 276 -13.89 8.00 -47.63
CA SER A 276 -14.85 8.52 -46.63
C SER A 276 -16.29 8.04 -46.90
N PHE A 277 -16.62 7.73 -48.15
CA PHE A 277 -17.91 7.16 -48.54
C PHE A 277 -18.13 5.72 -48.03
N GLN A 278 -17.08 4.88 -48.00
CA GLN A 278 -17.21 3.50 -47.50
C GLN A 278 -17.24 3.41 -45.97
N GLN A 279 -16.65 4.37 -45.24
CA GLN A 279 -16.80 4.46 -43.78
C GLN A 279 -18.20 4.90 -43.36
N GLY A 280 -18.84 5.80 -44.12
CA GLY A 280 -20.25 6.16 -43.92
C GLY A 280 -21.19 4.96 -44.07
N LEU A 281 -20.97 4.11 -45.08
CA LEU A 281 -21.74 2.87 -45.27
C LEU A 281 -21.39 1.77 -44.25
N ARG A 282 -20.13 1.65 -43.82
CA ARG A 282 -19.77 0.69 -42.74
C ARG A 282 -20.36 1.06 -41.39
N ASN A 283 -20.58 2.35 -41.11
CA ASN A 283 -21.31 2.81 -39.93
C ASN A 283 -22.80 2.47 -40.01
N LEU A 284 -23.40 2.37 -41.21
CA LEU A 284 -24.78 1.93 -41.41
C LEU A 284 -24.94 0.40 -41.33
N VAL A 285 -23.90 -0.38 -41.63
CA VAL A 285 -23.96 -1.86 -41.70
C VAL A 285 -23.48 -2.54 -40.39
N GLY A 286 -23.32 -1.80 -39.29
CA GLY A 286 -23.01 -2.40 -37.98
C GLY A 286 -21.61 -3.04 -37.88
N ALA A 287 -20.66 -2.60 -38.69
CA ALA A 287 -19.30 -3.13 -38.67
C ALA A 287 -18.56 -2.73 -37.38
N LYS A 288 -18.03 -3.76 -36.67
CA LYS A 288 -17.07 -3.73 -35.54
C LYS A 288 -16.83 -2.34 -34.94
N SER A 289 -17.40 -2.11 -33.75
CA SER A 289 -17.18 -0.93 -32.91
C SER A 289 -15.70 -0.55 -32.82
N SER A 290 -15.31 0.44 -33.60
CA SER A 290 -14.02 1.10 -33.50
C SER A 290 -13.94 1.75 -32.12
N GLY A 291 -12.88 1.46 -31.38
CA GLY A 291 -12.73 2.03 -30.04
C GLY A 291 -12.70 3.54 -30.06
N ARG A 292 -13.23 4.18 -29.02
CA ARG A 292 -13.24 5.64 -28.86
C ARG A 292 -11.95 6.08 -28.18
N ALA A 293 -11.27 7.08 -28.75
CA ALA A 293 -10.09 7.69 -28.16
C ALA A 293 -10.47 8.96 -27.39
N PHE A 294 -9.73 9.28 -26.33
CA PHE A 294 -9.93 10.45 -25.48
C PHE A 294 -8.61 11.15 -25.20
N LEU A 295 -8.70 12.46 -25.02
CA LEU A 295 -7.57 13.30 -24.67
C LEU A 295 -7.28 13.20 -23.17
N LEU A 296 -6.03 12.93 -22.82
CA LEU A 296 -5.55 12.98 -21.43
C LEU A 296 -5.17 14.41 -21.01
N GLY A 297 -4.58 15.15 -21.94
CA GLY A 297 -4.15 16.53 -21.80
C GLY A 297 -3.31 16.93 -23.02
N ASP A 298 -2.99 18.21 -23.12
CA ASP A 298 -2.08 18.71 -24.14
C ASP A 298 -0.61 18.48 -23.74
N ILE A 299 0.27 18.46 -24.73
CA ILE A 299 1.66 18.04 -24.59
C ILE A 299 2.57 19.24 -24.82
N GLY A 300 3.29 19.65 -23.79
CA GLY A 300 4.36 20.62 -23.89
C GLY A 300 5.65 19.97 -24.37
N VAL A 301 6.27 20.53 -25.40
CA VAL A 301 7.55 20.08 -25.97
C VAL A 301 8.57 21.20 -25.89
N ARG A 302 9.80 20.87 -25.51
CA ARG A 302 10.92 21.81 -25.59
C ARG A 302 11.34 21.95 -27.06
N GLY A 303 11.31 23.16 -27.59
CA GLY A 303 11.49 23.45 -29.01
C GLY A 303 10.17 23.71 -29.74
N LEU A 304 10.28 23.97 -31.05
CA LEU A 304 9.14 24.21 -31.95
C LEU A 304 8.81 22.99 -32.81
N GLU A 305 9.53 21.90 -32.63
CA GLU A 305 9.38 20.67 -33.40
C GLU A 305 8.17 19.86 -32.89
N MET A 306 7.48 19.22 -33.83
CA MET A 306 6.34 18.36 -33.55
C MET A 306 6.80 17.11 -32.76
N PRO A 307 6.12 16.74 -31.66
CA PRO A 307 6.45 15.51 -30.96
C PRO A 307 6.20 14.30 -31.86
N GLY A 308 7.14 13.35 -31.89
CA GLY A 308 7.05 12.18 -32.76
C GLY A 308 5.87 11.25 -32.42
N LYS A 309 5.54 11.08 -31.13
CA LYS A 309 4.41 10.27 -30.67
C LYS A 309 3.78 10.91 -29.44
N CYS A 310 2.46 10.81 -29.32
CA CYS A 310 1.71 11.16 -28.12
C CYS A 310 0.92 9.97 -27.59
N LEU A 311 0.42 10.05 -26.35
CA LEU A 311 -0.39 8.99 -25.76
C LEU A 311 -1.84 9.44 -25.65
N VAL A 312 -2.77 8.60 -26.12
CA VAL A 312 -4.21 8.80 -25.99
C VAL A 312 -4.86 7.62 -25.28
N LEU A 313 -5.94 7.88 -24.57
CA LEU A 313 -6.69 6.83 -23.90
C LEU A 313 -7.71 6.24 -24.88
N GLN A 314 -7.57 4.97 -25.25
CA GLN A 314 -8.48 4.28 -26.16
C GLN A 314 -9.35 3.26 -25.41
N VAL A 315 -10.67 3.34 -25.60
CA VAL A 315 -11.65 2.41 -25.05
C VAL A 315 -12.22 1.57 -26.19
N LYS A 316 -11.95 0.27 -26.18
CA LYS A 316 -12.42 -0.72 -27.17
C LYS A 316 -13.34 -1.75 -26.51
N PRO A 317 -14.27 -2.38 -27.22
CA PRO A 317 -14.92 -3.59 -26.71
C PRO A 317 -13.87 -4.65 -26.41
N SER A 318 -14.02 -5.37 -25.30
CA SER A 318 -13.17 -6.51 -24.97
C SER A 318 -13.41 -7.64 -25.98
N LYS A 319 -12.33 -8.32 -26.41
CA LYS A 319 -12.43 -9.50 -27.29
C LYS A 319 -13.03 -10.71 -26.56
N SER A 320 -12.85 -10.78 -25.24
CA SER A 320 -13.38 -11.84 -24.39
C SER A 320 -14.60 -11.28 -23.66
N GLN A 321 -15.78 -11.40 -24.27
CA GLN A 321 -17.03 -11.09 -23.59
C GLN A 321 -17.58 -12.40 -23.01
N PRO A 322 -17.71 -12.55 -21.69
CA PRO A 322 -18.29 -13.76 -21.11
C PRO A 322 -19.73 -13.92 -21.60
N LYS A 323 -20.04 -15.12 -22.12
CA LYS A 323 -21.40 -15.49 -22.55
C LYS A 323 -22.33 -15.38 -21.33
N GLY A 324 -23.31 -14.48 -21.39
CA GLY A 324 -24.35 -14.35 -20.35
C GLY A 324 -24.17 -13.19 -19.36
N ALA A 325 -23.14 -12.34 -19.48
CA ALA A 325 -23.06 -11.12 -18.66
C ALA A 325 -24.18 -10.12 -19.07
N GLY A 326 -25.17 -9.98 -18.20
CA GLY A 326 -26.44 -9.30 -18.42
C GLY A 326 -26.40 -7.80 -18.75
N LEU A 327 -27.59 -7.26 -19.05
CA LEU A 327 -27.98 -5.87 -19.34
C LEU A 327 -26.79 -4.91 -19.55
N GLY A 328 -26.21 -5.02 -20.74
CA GLY A 328 -24.98 -4.34 -21.09
C GLY A 328 -25.17 -2.82 -21.16
N LEU A 329 -24.61 -2.11 -20.17
CA LEU A 329 -24.39 -0.67 -20.27
C LEU A 329 -23.73 -0.36 -21.62
N GLY A 330 -24.37 0.51 -22.40
CA GLY A 330 -23.82 1.03 -23.65
C GLY A 330 -22.49 1.75 -23.38
N LEU A 331 -21.67 1.94 -24.41
CA LEU A 331 -20.37 2.59 -24.27
C LEU A 331 -20.50 3.95 -23.58
N ASP A 332 -21.47 4.77 -23.98
CA ASP A 332 -21.64 6.11 -23.40
C ASP A 332 -22.05 6.08 -21.93
N ALA A 333 -22.91 5.15 -21.52
CA ALA A 333 -23.27 4.97 -20.12
C ALA A 333 -22.08 4.46 -19.29
N TRP A 334 -21.28 3.56 -19.85
CA TRP A 334 -20.05 3.09 -19.23
C TRP A 334 -19.02 4.23 -19.10
N LEU A 335 -18.83 5.03 -20.15
CA LEU A 335 -17.94 6.19 -20.14
C LEU A 335 -18.41 7.24 -19.14
N ALA A 336 -19.71 7.54 -19.07
CA ALA A 336 -20.25 8.49 -18.09
C ALA A 336 -19.99 8.03 -16.65
N ARG A 337 -19.97 6.71 -16.41
CA ARG A 337 -19.72 6.13 -15.08
C ARG A 337 -18.24 6.05 -14.71
N PHE A 338 -17.37 5.62 -15.63
CA PHE A 338 -15.97 5.29 -15.32
C PHE A 338 -14.96 6.32 -15.83
N LEU A 339 -15.32 7.09 -16.85
CA LEU A 339 -14.52 8.16 -17.43
C LEU A 339 -15.36 9.43 -17.62
N PRO A 340 -15.96 10.00 -16.56
CA PRO A 340 -16.87 11.13 -16.68
C PRO A 340 -16.17 12.34 -17.30
N LYS A 341 -16.95 13.23 -17.92
CA LYS A 341 -16.44 14.55 -18.33
C LYS A 341 -16.13 15.38 -17.08
N PRO A 342 -15.14 16.29 -17.15
CA PRO A 342 -14.94 17.27 -16.09
C PRO A 342 -16.18 18.15 -15.93
N VAL A 343 -16.45 18.59 -14.69
CA VAL A 343 -17.60 19.46 -14.37
C VAL A 343 -17.33 20.93 -14.67
N ALA A 344 -16.05 21.32 -14.58
CA ALA A 344 -15.56 22.66 -14.85
C ALA A 344 -14.08 22.58 -15.21
N TYR A 345 -13.50 23.71 -15.62
CA TYR A 345 -12.07 23.87 -15.81
C TYR A 345 -11.56 25.05 -14.98
N ARG A 346 -10.52 24.79 -14.19
CA ARG A 346 -9.86 25.79 -13.36
C ARG A 346 -8.65 26.36 -14.11
N LEU A 347 -8.60 27.68 -14.29
CA LEU A 347 -7.43 28.34 -14.88
C LEU A 347 -6.22 28.17 -13.94
N LEU A 348 -5.17 27.51 -14.42
CA LEU A 348 -3.91 27.33 -13.68
C LEU A 348 -2.93 28.46 -13.96
N TRP A 349 -2.83 28.87 -15.23
CA TRP A 349 -1.85 29.84 -15.70
C TRP A 349 -2.31 30.45 -17.02
N HIS A 350 -1.86 31.67 -17.30
CA HIS A 350 -2.07 32.29 -18.60
C HIS A 350 -0.98 33.31 -18.95
N ASP A 351 -0.75 33.53 -20.24
CA ASP A 351 0.08 34.59 -20.79
C ASP A 351 -0.68 35.39 -21.84
N ARG A 352 -0.87 36.68 -21.56
CA ARG A 352 -1.56 37.64 -22.44
C ARG A 352 -0.60 38.45 -23.30
N ARG A 353 0.72 38.32 -23.13
CA ARG A 353 1.71 39.11 -23.89
C ARG A 353 1.61 38.84 -25.38
N GLY A 354 1.28 37.61 -25.76
CA GLY A 354 0.98 37.25 -27.15
C GLY A 354 -0.26 37.95 -27.71
N ALA A 355 -1.25 38.29 -26.88
CA ALA A 355 -2.54 38.85 -27.31
C ALA A 355 -2.49 40.33 -27.70
N ALA A 356 -1.57 41.11 -27.12
CA ALA A 356 -1.49 42.55 -27.35
C ALA A 356 -0.76 42.96 -28.65
N ALA A 357 0.00 42.05 -29.26
CA ALA A 357 0.96 42.39 -30.32
C ALA A 357 0.39 42.38 -31.75
N GLY A 358 -0.92 42.18 -31.94
CA GLY A 358 -1.51 42.13 -33.28
C GLY A 358 -2.94 42.66 -33.34
N SER A 359 -3.11 43.94 -33.65
CA SER A 359 -4.39 44.56 -33.99
C SER A 359 -4.83 44.29 -35.44
N SER A 360 -4.09 43.48 -36.20
CA SER A 360 -4.46 43.08 -37.56
C SER A 360 -5.40 41.88 -37.51
N ALA A 361 -6.63 42.09 -37.96
CA ALA A 361 -7.81 41.22 -37.84
C ALA A 361 -7.69 39.81 -38.46
N SER A 362 -6.54 39.42 -39.02
CA SER A 362 -6.35 38.14 -39.72
C SER A 362 -5.33 37.20 -39.08
N SER A 363 -4.57 37.62 -38.06
CA SER A 363 -3.66 36.73 -37.33
C SER A 363 -3.47 37.15 -35.87
N GLY A 364 -4.59 37.49 -35.22
CA GLY A 364 -4.65 37.93 -33.82
C GLY A 364 -3.71 37.10 -32.95
N GLY A 365 -2.80 37.79 -32.27
CA GLY A 365 -1.85 37.15 -31.40
C GLY A 365 -2.60 36.33 -30.36
N GLU A 366 -2.29 35.04 -30.29
CA GLU A 366 -3.01 34.13 -29.43
C GLU A 366 -2.36 34.15 -28.04
N GLY A 367 -3.16 34.48 -27.02
CA GLY A 367 -2.76 34.24 -25.63
C GLY A 367 -2.59 32.74 -25.39
N LEU A 368 -1.96 32.38 -24.28
CA LEU A 368 -1.93 30.99 -23.82
C LEU A 368 -2.69 30.91 -22.50
N TYR A 369 -3.69 30.05 -22.42
CA TYR A 369 -4.44 29.77 -21.19
C TYR A 369 -4.32 28.29 -20.87
N VAL A 370 -3.85 27.95 -19.68
CA VAL A 370 -3.65 26.57 -19.22
C VAL A 370 -4.70 26.25 -18.17
N TRP A 371 -5.53 25.24 -18.46
CA TRP A 371 -6.69 24.86 -17.69
C TRP A 371 -6.52 23.47 -17.09
N ARG A 372 -6.89 23.31 -15.81
CA ARG A 372 -7.00 22.02 -15.15
C ARG A 372 -8.47 21.57 -15.18
N PRO A 373 -8.78 20.40 -15.75
CA PRO A 373 -10.10 19.82 -15.62
C PRO A 373 -10.42 19.56 -14.14
N VAL A 374 -11.60 19.99 -13.69
CA VAL A 374 -12.12 19.76 -12.34
C VAL A 374 -12.91 18.45 -12.37
N PRO A 375 -12.47 17.40 -11.64
CA PRO A 375 -13.18 16.13 -11.61
C PRO A 375 -14.56 16.27 -10.93
N PRO A 376 -15.56 15.45 -11.31
CA PRO A 376 -16.91 15.53 -10.74
C PRO A 376 -16.99 15.16 -9.25
N SER A 377 -16.02 14.38 -8.75
CA SER A 377 -15.90 14.06 -7.33
C SER A 377 -14.46 13.66 -7.01
N GLU A 378 -14.13 13.53 -5.71
CA GLU A 378 -12.81 13.12 -5.23
C GLU A 378 -12.38 11.70 -5.65
N LEU A 379 -13.35 10.87 -6.07
CA LEU A 379 -13.11 9.53 -6.62
C LEU A 379 -12.49 9.58 -8.02
N PHE A 380 -12.50 10.74 -8.68
CA PHE A 380 -11.94 10.92 -10.02
C PHE A 380 -10.76 11.89 -9.98
N VAL A 381 -9.85 11.71 -10.93
CA VAL A 381 -8.67 12.53 -11.13
C VAL A 381 -8.58 12.97 -12.59
N ALA A 382 -8.21 14.23 -12.81
CA ALA A 382 -7.84 14.72 -14.12
C ALA A 382 -6.37 14.33 -14.39
N LEU A 383 -6.12 13.67 -15.51
CA LEU A 383 -4.80 13.11 -15.83
C LEU A 383 -3.84 14.14 -16.46
N GLY A 384 -4.35 15.26 -16.98
CA GLY A 384 -3.55 16.30 -17.62
C GLY A 384 -4.24 17.66 -17.63
N ALA A 385 -3.55 18.65 -18.21
CA ALA A 385 -4.05 20.00 -18.41
C ALA A 385 -4.42 20.22 -19.89
N VAL A 386 -5.32 21.18 -20.14
CA VAL A 386 -5.76 21.58 -21.49
C VAL A 386 -5.36 23.02 -21.70
N CYS A 387 -4.81 23.32 -22.87
CA CYS A 387 -4.41 24.65 -23.27
C CYS A 387 -5.41 25.23 -24.28
N SER A 388 -5.69 26.51 -24.20
CA SER A 388 -6.47 27.24 -25.21
C SER A 388 -5.81 28.55 -25.55
N THR A 389 -6.17 29.08 -26.73
CA THR A 389 -5.70 30.38 -27.22
C THR A 389 -6.64 31.52 -26.86
N ASP A 390 -7.89 31.18 -26.51
CA ASP A 390 -8.91 32.06 -25.99
C ASP A 390 -9.00 31.99 -24.47
N ALA A 391 -9.49 33.07 -23.86
CA ALA A 391 -9.79 33.11 -22.43
C ALA A 391 -11.03 32.30 -22.06
N ALA A 392 -11.75 31.75 -23.05
CA ALA A 392 -12.95 30.96 -22.84
C ALA A 392 -12.59 29.57 -22.31
N GLU A 393 -13.48 29.03 -21.49
CA GLU A 393 -13.35 27.69 -20.93
C GLU A 393 -13.40 26.62 -22.05
N PRO A 394 -12.46 25.65 -22.12
CA PRO A 394 -12.39 24.69 -23.22
C PRO A 394 -13.43 23.56 -23.12
N ARG A 395 -14.73 23.89 -23.01
CA ARG A 395 -15.85 22.94 -22.85
C ARG A 395 -16.01 21.95 -24.00
N GLY A 396 -15.45 22.28 -25.18
CA GLY A 396 -15.47 21.43 -26.37
C GLY A 396 -14.35 20.37 -26.40
N ALA A 397 -13.41 20.38 -25.46
CA ALA A 397 -12.32 19.41 -25.44
C ALA A 397 -12.82 18.01 -25.06
N GLU A 398 -12.39 16.97 -25.79
CA GLU A 398 -12.72 15.57 -25.48
C GLU A 398 -11.89 15.00 -24.32
N VAL A 399 -11.73 15.78 -23.25
CA VAL A 399 -11.05 15.37 -22.03
C VAL A 399 -12.01 14.67 -21.09
N ARG A 400 -11.55 13.61 -20.45
CA ARG A 400 -12.28 12.87 -19.42
C ARG A 400 -11.43 12.69 -18.18
N CYS A 401 -12.08 12.63 -17.03
CA CYS A 401 -11.45 12.28 -15.77
C CYS A 401 -11.38 10.76 -15.64
N ALA A 402 -10.38 10.24 -14.94
CA ALA A 402 -10.24 8.81 -14.65
C ALA A 402 -10.51 8.54 -13.17
N LEU A 403 -10.94 7.33 -12.83
CA LEU A 403 -11.03 6.92 -11.42
C LEU A 403 -9.66 6.98 -10.76
N ARG A 404 -9.62 7.56 -9.56
CA ARG A 404 -8.43 7.62 -8.71
C ARG A 404 -8.15 6.19 -8.24
N SER A 405 -7.12 5.56 -8.79
CA SER A 405 -6.87 4.12 -8.65
C SER A 405 -6.43 3.67 -7.25
N GLU A 406 -6.49 4.54 -6.24
CA GLU A 406 -6.16 4.19 -4.85
C GLU A 406 -7.00 2.97 -4.41
N SER A 407 -8.25 2.85 -4.86
CA SER A 407 -9.09 1.66 -4.58
C SER A 407 -8.74 0.41 -5.41
N CYS A 408 -8.13 0.54 -6.59
CA CYS A 408 -7.74 -0.61 -7.43
C CYS A 408 -6.38 -1.19 -7.04
N LEU A 409 -5.45 -0.36 -6.54
CA LEU A 409 -4.16 -0.83 -6.08
C LEU A 409 -4.31 -1.76 -4.87
N PHE A 410 -5.27 -1.50 -3.98
CA PHE A 410 -5.57 -2.40 -2.85
C PHE A 410 -6.03 -3.79 -3.30
N VAL A 411 -6.86 -3.89 -4.35
CA VAL A 411 -7.31 -5.20 -4.85
C VAL A 411 -6.15 -5.94 -5.52
N TYR A 412 -5.34 -5.25 -6.32
CA TYR A 412 -4.19 -5.89 -6.98
C TYR A 412 -3.08 -6.27 -5.99
N CYS A 413 -2.73 -5.38 -5.05
CA CYS A 413 -1.81 -5.71 -3.97
C CYS A 413 -2.36 -6.85 -3.10
N SER A 414 -3.65 -6.87 -2.79
CA SER A 414 -4.25 -7.97 -2.02
C SER A 414 -4.14 -9.29 -2.78
N VAL A 415 -4.44 -9.32 -4.08
CA VAL A 415 -4.31 -10.55 -4.90
C VAL A 415 -2.85 -10.98 -5.02
N VAL A 416 -1.91 -10.06 -5.25
CA VAL A 416 -0.48 -10.38 -5.32
C VAL A 416 0.04 -10.90 -3.98
N VAL A 417 -0.35 -10.27 -2.86
CA VAL A 417 0.01 -10.74 -1.52
C VAL A 417 -0.58 -12.13 -1.26
N ILE A 418 -1.83 -12.38 -1.64
CA ILE A 418 -2.45 -13.71 -1.50
C ILE A 418 -1.70 -14.75 -2.34
N VAL A 419 -1.36 -14.44 -3.60
CA VAL A 419 -0.62 -15.37 -4.47
C VAL A 419 0.77 -15.65 -3.91
N VAL A 420 1.50 -14.63 -3.45
CA VAL A 420 2.82 -14.81 -2.82
C VAL A 420 2.71 -15.68 -1.57
N VAL A 421 1.74 -15.39 -0.69
CA VAL A 421 1.50 -16.21 0.53
C VAL A 421 1.17 -17.65 0.17
N VAL A 422 0.33 -17.90 -0.85
CA VAL A 422 -0.01 -19.26 -1.29
C VAL A 422 1.21 -19.97 -1.85
N VAL A 423 2.04 -19.30 -2.65
CA VAL A 423 3.28 -19.88 -3.19
C VAL A 423 4.25 -20.22 -2.06
N ASP A 424 4.44 -19.32 -1.09
CA ASP A 424 5.32 -19.54 0.05
C ASP A 424 4.86 -20.72 0.90
N VAL A 425 3.55 -20.84 1.17
CA VAL A 425 2.98 -21.98 1.91
C VAL A 425 3.23 -23.30 1.16
N VAL A 426 2.98 -23.33 -0.15
CA VAL A 426 3.23 -24.53 -0.97
C VAL A 426 4.71 -24.92 -0.98
N VAL A 427 5.62 -23.94 -1.07
CA VAL A 427 7.06 -24.21 -1.03
C VAL A 427 7.47 -24.78 0.33
N VAL A 428 6.95 -24.21 1.43
CA VAL A 428 7.22 -24.73 2.78
C VAL A 428 6.70 -26.16 2.93
N ASP A 429 5.48 -26.46 2.48
CA ASP A 429 4.93 -27.82 2.54
C ASP A 429 5.77 -28.83 1.75
N VAL A 430 6.23 -28.46 0.55
CA VAL A 430 7.12 -29.31 -0.27
C VAL A 430 8.44 -29.56 0.45
N VAL A 431 9.05 -28.54 1.05
CA VAL A 431 10.31 -28.68 1.81
C VAL A 431 10.11 -29.62 3.00
N VAL A 432 9.01 -29.48 3.74
CA VAL A 432 8.69 -30.35 4.88
C VAL A 432 8.54 -31.80 4.43
N VAL A 433 7.82 -32.07 3.35
CA VAL A 433 7.66 -33.43 2.81
C VAL A 433 9.02 -34.02 2.40
N VAL A 434 9.87 -33.25 1.72
CA VAL A 434 11.22 -33.70 1.33
C VAL A 434 12.07 -34.05 2.55
N VAL A 435 12.05 -33.22 3.59
CA VAL A 435 12.78 -33.49 4.84
C VAL A 435 12.29 -34.77 5.50
N VAL A 436 10.97 -34.99 5.59
CA VAL A 436 10.41 -36.22 6.16
C VAL A 436 10.83 -37.45 5.37
N VAL A 437 10.79 -37.38 4.03
CA VAL A 437 11.23 -38.49 3.16
C VAL A 437 12.71 -38.80 3.38
N VAL A 438 13.57 -37.79 3.49
CA VAL A 438 15.01 -37.98 3.75
C VAL A 438 15.23 -38.65 5.10
N VAL A 439 14.53 -38.22 6.16
CA VAL A 439 14.63 -38.83 7.50
C VAL A 439 14.22 -40.31 7.44
N VAL A 440 13.11 -40.63 6.79
CA VAL A 440 12.64 -42.03 6.63
C VAL A 440 13.67 -42.88 5.88
N ILE A 441 14.29 -42.35 4.82
CA ILE A 441 15.34 -43.06 4.09
C ILE A 441 16.55 -43.33 4.99
N VAL A 442 16.99 -42.33 5.77
CA VAL A 442 18.11 -42.48 6.71
C VAL A 442 17.79 -43.54 7.77
N ASP A 443 16.59 -43.53 8.33
CA ASP A 443 16.15 -44.53 9.32
C ASP A 443 16.14 -45.95 8.73
N ILE A 444 15.65 -46.11 7.49
CA ILE A 444 15.68 -47.41 6.79
C ILE A 444 17.13 -47.88 6.60
N VAL A 445 18.04 -47.00 6.19
CA VAL A 445 19.47 -47.35 6.02
C VAL A 445 20.09 -47.77 7.36
N VAL A 446 19.80 -47.05 8.45
CA VAL A 446 20.27 -47.41 9.79
C VAL A 446 19.74 -48.78 10.21
N ILE A 447 18.45 -49.06 10.01
CA ILE A 447 17.85 -50.37 10.31
C ILE A 447 18.54 -51.47 9.52
N VAL A 448 18.78 -51.28 8.21
CA VAL A 448 19.46 -52.27 7.36
C VAL A 448 20.88 -52.53 7.87
N VAL A 449 21.64 -51.48 8.22
CA VAL A 449 22.99 -51.63 8.78
C VAL A 449 22.96 -52.42 10.09
N VAL A 450 22.02 -52.11 11.00
CA VAL A 450 21.86 -52.84 12.26
C VAL A 450 21.55 -54.32 12.02
N VAL A 451 20.63 -54.62 11.09
CA VAL A 451 20.30 -56.00 10.73
C VAL A 451 21.51 -56.74 10.17
N VAL A 452 22.29 -56.11 9.28
CA VAL A 452 23.52 -56.71 8.74
C VAL A 452 24.53 -57.01 9.85
N VAL A 453 24.74 -56.07 10.78
CA VAL A 453 25.65 -56.26 11.92
C VAL A 453 25.18 -57.43 12.79
N VAL A 454 23.88 -57.51 13.10
CA VAL A 454 23.31 -58.62 13.88
C VAL A 454 23.52 -59.96 13.17
N VAL A 455 23.27 -60.03 11.86
CA VAL A 455 23.49 -61.24 11.06
C VAL A 455 24.96 -61.65 11.09
N VAL A 456 25.89 -60.71 10.92
CA VAL A 456 27.34 -60.99 11.00
C VAL A 456 27.73 -61.54 12.37
N VAL A 457 27.23 -60.93 13.46
CA VAL A 457 27.47 -61.43 14.82
C VAL A 457 26.95 -62.85 15.01
N VAL A 458 25.73 -63.14 14.54
CA VAL A 458 25.14 -64.49 14.61
C VAL A 458 25.99 -65.50 13.84
N VAL A 459 26.45 -65.16 12.63
CA VAL A 459 27.34 -66.02 11.83
C VAL A 459 28.65 -66.28 12.58
N ILE A 460 29.28 -65.25 13.17
CA ILE A 460 30.50 -65.40 13.97
C ILE A 460 30.25 -66.34 15.16
N VAL A 461 29.15 -66.19 15.89
CA VAL A 461 28.80 -67.07 17.02
C VAL A 461 28.64 -68.52 16.56
N ILE A 462 27.93 -68.76 15.46
CA ILE A 462 27.77 -70.11 14.89
C ILE A 462 29.14 -70.70 14.50
N CYS A 463 30.01 -69.92 13.86
CA CYS A 463 31.37 -70.35 13.53
C CYS A 463 32.18 -70.73 14.78
N VAL A 464 32.14 -69.92 15.84
CA VAL A 464 32.85 -70.20 17.10
C VAL A 464 32.33 -71.47 17.75
N VAL A 465 31.00 -71.64 17.84
CA VAL A 465 30.38 -72.84 18.40
C VAL A 465 30.81 -74.09 17.61
N ASN A 466 30.80 -74.03 16.29
CA ASN A 466 31.25 -75.15 15.45
C ASN A 466 32.72 -75.48 15.67
N VAL A 467 33.61 -74.48 15.79
CA VAL A 467 35.02 -74.70 16.09
C VAL A 467 35.18 -75.38 17.46
N VAL A 468 34.46 -74.92 18.49
CA VAL A 468 34.49 -75.53 19.83
C VAL A 468 34.02 -76.98 19.77
N VAL A 469 32.93 -77.28 19.07
CA VAL A 469 32.43 -78.65 18.90
C VAL A 469 33.48 -79.55 18.24
N VAL A 470 34.15 -79.07 17.19
CA VAL A 470 35.22 -79.82 16.51
C VAL A 470 36.41 -80.05 17.45
N VAL A 471 36.85 -79.03 18.19
CA VAL A 471 37.94 -79.16 19.16
C VAL A 471 37.60 -80.18 20.25
N VAL A 472 36.39 -80.10 20.82
CA VAL A 472 35.92 -81.05 21.83
C VAL A 472 35.87 -82.47 21.26
N ALA A 473 35.35 -82.65 20.04
CA ALA A 473 35.34 -83.96 19.38
C ALA A 473 36.76 -84.52 19.20
N VAL A 474 37.72 -83.69 18.76
CA VAL A 474 39.14 -84.09 18.63
C VAL A 474 39.75 -84.45 19.99
N VAL A 475 39.47 -83.69 21.05
CA VAL A 475 39.95 -83.98 22.41
C VAL A 475 39.36 -85.29 22.92
N VAL A 476 38.06 -85.53 22.71
CA VAL A 476 37.40 -86.78 23.11
C VAL A 476 37.99 -87.98 22.37
N VAL A 477 38.22 -87.86 21.06
CA VAL A 477 38.83 -88.93 20.26
C VAL A 477 40.27 -89.19 20.69
N THR A 478 41.09 -88.14 20.88
CA THR A 478 42.47 -88.30 21.33
C THR A 478 42.54 -88.90 22.74
N PHE A 479 41.66 -88.50 23.64
CA PHE A 479 41.54 -89.10 24.97
C PHE A 479 41.11 -90.56 24.91
N ALA A 480 40.11 -90.90 24.09
CA ALA A 480 39.68 -92.29 23.89
C ALA A 480 40.78 -93.18 23.31
N VAL A 481 41.56 -92.66 22.35
CA VAL A 481 42.74 -93.35 21.79
C VAL A 481 43.82 -93.52 22.84
N ALA A 482 44.11 -92.49 23.65
CA ALA A 482 45.09 -92.56 24.72
C ALA A 482 44.69 -93.57 25.80
N VAL A 483 43.44 -93.57 26.26
CA VAL A 483 42.91 -94.57 27.21
C VAL A 483 42.93 -95.96 26.60
N GLY A 484 42.52 -96.12 25.34
CA GLY A 484 42.59 -97.38 24.61
C GLY A 484 44.01 -97.94 24.53
N ALA A 485 45.00 -97.08 24.23
CA ALA A 485 46.41 -97.42 24.23
C ALA A 485 46.94 -97.79 25.63
N CYS A 486 46.46 -97.13 26.69
CA CYS A 486 46.78 -97.49 28.07
C CYS A 486 46.14 -98.82 28.52
N THR A 487 44.98 -99.20 27.97
CA THR A 487 44.36 -100.52 28.24
C THR A 487 44.95 -101.66 27.42
N ALA A 488 45.72 -101.37 26.37
CA ALA A 488 46.39 -102.35 25.53
C ALA A 488 47.84 -102.66 25.97
N PHE A 489 48.33 -102.06 27.06
CA PHE A 489 49.58 -102.48 27.69
C PHE A 489 49.30 -103.42 28.87
N PRO A 490 49.75 -104.68 28.81
CA PRO A 490 49.59 -105.62 29.91
C PRO A 490 50.41 -105.15 31.11
N VAL A 491 49.73 -104.95 32.23
CA VAL A 491 50.35 -104.85 33.55
C VAL A 491 50.89 -106.23 33.92
N LEU A 492 52.12 -106.49 33.50
CA LEU A 492 53.07 -107.32 34.21
C LEU A 492 54.32 -106.47 34.46
N PHE A 493 54.83 -106.53 35.69
CA PHE A 493 56.04 -105.90 36.24
C PHE A 493 55.91 -104.54 36.96
N LEU A 494 55.60 -104.66 38.27
CA LEU A 494 56.33 -104.05 39.40
C LEU A 494 57.87 -104.18 39.23
N PRO A 495 58.76 -103.35 39.85
CA PRO A 495 58.66 -102.95 41.26
C PRO A 495 59.19 -101.56 41.68
N GLU A 496 58.80 -101.21 42.92
CA GLU A 496 59.55 -100.52 43.98
C GLU A 496 60.77 -99.65 43.61
N ARG A 497 60.69 -98.35 43.91
CA ARG A 497 61.43 -97.72 45.03
C ARG A 497 61.33 -96.18 45.03
N LEU A 498 61.06 -95.65 46.23
CA LEU A 498 61.66 -94.44 46.86
C LEU A 498 61.35 -93.09 46.18
N ARG A 499 60.68 -92.11 46.81
CA ARG A 499 60.84 -91.40 48.10
C ARG A 499 61.16 -89.93 47.79
N CYS A 500 60.29 -89.08 48.34
CA CYS A 500 60.58 -87.78 48.97
C CYS A 500 60.79 -86.51 48.12
N LEU A 501 60.28 -85.42 48.74
CA LEU A 501 60.54 -83.99 48.55
C LEU A 501 59.89 -83.33 47.33
N GLY A 502 59.20 -82.19 47.42
CA GLY A 502 58.94 -81.21 48.49
C GLY A 502 57.98 -80.18 47.88
N ASP A 503 56.96 -79.74 48.61
CA ASP A 503 56.91 -78.44 49.30
C ASP A 503 56.88 -77.17 48.41
N GLY A 504 55.84 -76.37 48.64
CA GLY A 504 55.73 -74.94 48.28
C GLY A 504 55.11 -74.71 46.89
N VAL A 505 54.21 -73.76 46.65
CA VAL A 505 53.98 -72.43 47.24
C VAL A 505 52.57 -72.02 46.79
N ARG A 506 51.61 -71.90 47.72
CA ARG A 506 51.12 -70.67 48.39
C ARG A 506 50.21 -69.78 47.52
N TRP A 507 49.00 -69.66 48.03
CA TRP A 507 47.90 -68.78 47.66
C TRP A 507 48.29 -67.29 47.65
N GLN A 508 47.71 -66.54 46.72
CA GLN A 508 47.31 -65.15 46.92
C GLN A 508 46.17 -64.77 45.95
N SER A 509 44.97 -64.61 46.50
CA SER A 509 44.05 -63.55 46.13
C SER A 509 44.51 -62.23 46.82
N PRO A 510 43.76 -61.12 46.80
CA PRO A 510 42.77 -60.55 45.86
C PRO A 510 43.17 -59.09 45.48
N VAL A 511 42.27 -58.30 44.86
CA VAL A 511 41.81 -56.97 45.35
C VAL A 511 41.22 -56.12 44.19
N CYS A 512 40.03 -55.57 44.49
CA CYS A 512 39.26 -54.48 43.88
C CYS A 512 38.62 -54.69 42.51
#